data_AF-A0A923IXS2-F1
#
_entry.id   AF-A0A923IXS2-F1
#
_cell.length_a   1.000
_cell.length_b   1.000
_cell.length_c   1.000
_cell.angle_alpha   90.00
_cell.angle_beta   90.00
_cell.angle_gamma   90.00
#
_symmetry.space_group_name_H-M   'P 1'
#
loop_
_entity.id
_entity.type
_entity.pdbx_description
1 polymer ?
#
loop_
_entity_poly.entity_id
_entity_poly.type
_entity_poly.pdbx_seq_one_letter_code
_entity_poly.pdbx_strand_id
1 'polypeptide(L)' 'MNTNTRTVSVHSTLFDRQANNLDLEGLSQAVRPWFDELADAEIARAIDNLDVPKSRCAAARFLGLELIPVA' A
#
# COMPACT_ATOMS: atom_id res chain seq x y z
N MET A 1 -2.11 -24.91 -9.49
CA MET A 1 -1.74 -23.68 -8.77
C MET A 1 -2.69 -22.60 -9.24
N ASN A 2 -3.79 -22.37 -8.50
CA ASN A 2 -4.73 -21.29 -8.81
C ASN A 2 -4.20 -20.02 -8.15
N THR A 3 -3.36 -19.28 -8.87
CA THR A 3 -2.92 -17.93 -8.50
C THR A 3 -4.16 -17.04 -8.45
N ASN A 4 -4.71 -16.88 -7.24
CA ASN A 4 -5.71 -15.87 -6.95
C ASN A 4 -5.11 -14.53 -7.34
N THR A 5 -5.60 -13.93 -8.42
CA THR A 5 -5.25 -12.59 -8.89
C THR A 5 -5.76 -11.57 -7.87
N ARG A 6 -5.02 -11.43 -6.77
CA ARG A 6 -5.21 -10.43 -5.71
C ARG A 6 -4.09 -9.39 -5.77
N THR A 7 -3.60 -9.10 -6.96
CA THR A 7 -2.61 -8.07 -7.18
C THR A 7 -3.31 -6.72 -7.35
N VAL A 8 -2.67 -5.66 -6.86
CA VAL A 8 -3.13 -4.28 -6.99
C VAL A 8 -1.99 -3.42 -7.49
N SER A 9 -2.33 -2.34 -8.19
CA SER A 9 -1.42 -1.24 -8.45
C SER A 9 -1.60 -0.18 -7.37
N VAL A 10 -0.50 0.30 -6.81
CA VAL A 10 -0.45 1.37 -5.83
C VAL A 10 0.18 2.59 -6.47
N HIS A 11 -0.50 3.71 -6.42
CA HIS A 11 0.02 4.98 -6.89
C HIS A 11 0.14 5.96 -5.72
N SER A 12 1.34 6.49 -5.48
CA SER A 12 1.55 7.52 -4.47
C SER A 12 1.38 8.89 -5.09
N THR A 13 0.39 9.63 -4.59
CA THR A 13 0.18 11.05 -4.96
C THR A 13 1.22 11.98 -4.34
N LEU A 14 1.92 11.52 -3.29
CA LEU A 14 2.91 12.31 -2.56
C LEU A 14 4.34 12.14 -3.09
N PHE A 15 4.68 10.93 -3.55
CA PHE A 15 6.07 10.58 -3.86
C PHE A 15 6.39 10.41 -5.35
N ASP A 16 5.45 10.70 -6.26
CA ASP A 16 5.58 10.43 -7.71
C ASP A 16 6.11 9.01 -7.99
N ARG A 17 5.64 8.05 -7.17
CA ARG A 17 6.04 6.64 -7.20
C ARG A 17 4.81 5.79 -7.42
N GLN A 18 4.97 4.73 -8.21
CA GLN A 18 3.94 3.73 -8.44
C GLN A 18 4.54 2.34 -8.35
N ALA A 19 3.77 1.40 -7.82
CA ALA A 19 4.10 -0.01 -7.82
C ALA A 19 2.94 -0.80 -8.40
N ASN A 20 3.20 -1.52 -9.48
CA ASN A 20 2.20 -2.29 -10.20
C ASN A 20 2.34 -3.78 -9.87
N ASN A 21 1.23 -4.52 -9.96
CA ASN A 21 1.21 -5.96 -9.69
C ASN A 21 1.69 -6.36 -8.29
N LEU A 22 1.39 -5.55 -7.27
CA LEU A 22 1.71 -5.85 -5.89
C LEU A 22 0.69 -6.79 -5.28
N ASP A 23 1.16 -7.82 -4.60
CA ASP A 23 0.29 -8.64 -3.77
C ASP A 23 -0.26 -7.85 -2.58
N LEU A 24 -1.56 -8.00 -2.34
CA LEU A 24 -2.25 -7.37 -1.21
C LEU A 24 -1.67 -7.72 0.16
N GLU A 25 -0.99 -8.87 0.28
CA GLU A 25 -0.31 -9.33 1.50
C GLU A 25 1.10 -8.76 1.66
N GLY A 26 1.71 -8.23 0.59
CA GLY A 26 3.03 -7.60 0.59
C GLY A 26 2.98 -6.08 0.41
N LEU A 27 1.78 -5.50 0.47
CA LEU A 27 1.54 -4.09 0.17
C LEU A 27 2.30 -3.19 1.15
N SER A 28 2.21 -3.49 2.44
CA SER A 28 2.88 -2.73 3.50
C SER A 28 4.40 -2.68 3.28
N GLN A 29 5.03 -3.82 3.00
CA GLN A 29 6.47 -3.93 2.79
C GLN A 29 6.92 -3.17 1.54
N ALA A 30 6.12 -3.18 0.47
CA ALA A 30 6.48 -2.51 -0.77
C ALA A 30 6.43 -0.99 -0.67
N VAL A 31 5.49 -0.44 0.12
CA VAL A 31 5.37 1.01 0.32
C VAL A 31 6.23 1.52 1.47
N ARG A 32 6.63 0.65 2.42
CA ARG A 32 7.52 0.99 3.55
C ARG A 32 8.73 1.85 3.16
N PRO A 33 9.52 1.50 2.12
CA PRO A 33 10.66 2.32 1.70
C PRO A 33 10.30 3.68 1.10
N TRP A 34 9.02 3.95 0.80
CA TRP A 34 8.59 5.28 0.32
C TRP A 34 8.45 6.27 1.47
N PHE A 35 8.20 5.76 2.67
CA PHE A 35 8.00 6.56 3.87
C PHE A 35 9.17 6.44 4.86
N ASP A 36 10.26 5.77 4.50
CA ASP A 36 11.40 5.53 5.40
C ASP A 36 12.07 6.85 5.84
N GLU A 37 12.03 7.87 4.99
CA GLU A 37 12.49 9.23 5.32
C GLU A 37 11.53 9.99 6.25
N LEU A 38 10.27 9.54 6.37
CA LEU A 38 9.27 10.11 7.27
C LEU A 38 9.26 9.29 8.57
N ALA A 39 10.02 9.78 9.56
CA ALA A 39 10.09 9.19 10.90
C ALA A 39 8.82 9.47 11.73
N ASP A 40 7.66 8.98 11.26
CA ASP A 40 6.36 9.17 11.90
C ASP A 40 5.73 7.83 12.31
N ALA A 41 5.33 7.72 13.58
CA ALA A 41 4.69 6.53 14.11
C ALA A 41 3.29 6.29 13.51
N GLU A 42 2.57 7.35 13.12
CA GLU A 42 1.27 7.21 12.47
C GLU A 42 1.41 6.63 11.07
N ILE A 43 2.46 7.04 10.34
CA ILE A 43 2.77 6.51 9.01
C ILE A 43 3.13 5.03 9.10
N ALA A 44 4.00 4.64 10.03
CA ALA A 44 4.32 3.23 10.27
C ALA A 44 3.07 2.39 10.56
N ARG A 45 2.17 2.91 11.40
CA ARG A 45 0.90 2.24 11.71
C ARG A 45 -0.05 2.18 10.52
N ALA A 46 -0.11 3.22 9.71
CA ALA A 46 -0.90 3.22 8.48
C ALA A 46 -0.36 2.19 7.48
N ILE A 47 0.95 2.06 7.35
CA ILE A 47 1.59 1.05 6.50
C ILE A 47 1.21 -0.36 6.97
N ASP A 48 1.28 -0.66 8.27
CA ASP A 48 0.85 -1.96 8.81
C ASP A 48 -0.66 -2.21 8.58
N ASN A 49 -1.48 -1.16 8.68
CA ASN A 49 -2.92 -1.25 8.40
C ASN A 49 -3.25 -1.52 6.92
N LEU A 50 -2.30 -1.36 5.98
CA LEU A 50 -2.49 -1.73 4.59
C LEU A 50 -2.66 -3.25 4.41
N ASP A 51 -2.09 -4.06 5.29
CA ASP A 51 -2.28 -5.52 5.23
C ASP A 51 -3.64 -5.94 5.79
N VAL A 52 -4.29 -5.07 6.57
CA VAL A 52 -5.62 -5.30 7.16
C VAL A 52 -6.70 -4.91 6.14
N PRO A 53 -7.49 -5.86 5.60
CA PRO A 53 -8.46 -5.58 4.52
C PRO A 53 -9.50 -4.51 4.89
N LYS A 54 -9.91 -4.46 6.16
CA LYS A 54 -10.89 -3.49 6.67
C LYS A 54 -10.33 -2.07 6.81
N SER A 55 -9.03 -1.93 7.03
CA SER A 55 -8.36 -0.64 7.27
C SER A 55 -7.57 -0.15 6.06
N ARG A 56 -7.30 -1.03 5.09
CA ARG A 56 -6.48 -0.75 3.90
C ARG A 56 -6.90 0.50 3.15
N CYS A 57 -8.18 0.68 2.86
CA CYS A 57 -8.64 1.89 2.14
C CYS A 57 -8.43 3.17 2.96
N ALA A 58 -8.59 3.09 4.29
CA ALA A 58 -8.36 4.24 5.17
C ALA A 58 -6.86 4.56 5.29
N ALA A 59 -6.03 3.53 5.47
CA ALA A 59 -4.58 3.64 5.50
C ALA A 59 -4.02 4.20 4.19
N ALA A 60 -4.48 3.69 3.05
CA ALA A 60 -4.07 4.18 1.74
C ALA A 60 -4.42 5.67 1.58
N ARG A 61 -5.63 6.07 1.94
CA ARG A 61 -6.02 7.50 1.93
C ARG A 61 -5.16 8.36 2.85
N PHE A 62 -4.85 7.89 4.05
CA PHE A 62 -4.00 8.60 5.00
C PHE A 62 -2.58 8.80 4.44
N LEU A 63 -2.04 7.76 3.80
CA LEU A 63 -0.71 7.76 3.18
C LEU A 63 -0.67 8.46 1.81
N GLY A 64 -1.81 8.97 1.30
CA GLY A 64 -1.89 9.54 -0.05
C GLY A 64 -1.67 8.50 -1.17
N LEU A 65 -2.00 7.24 -0.89
CA LEU A 65 -1.91 6.11 -1.80
C LEU A 65 -3.26 5.81 -2.44
N GLU A 66 -3.24 5.62 -3.75
CA GLU A 66 -4.38 5.16 -4.53
C GLU A 66 -4.18 3.68 -4.88
N LEU A 67 -5.15 2.84 -4.49
CA LEU A 67 -5.11 1.40 -4.71
C LEU A 67 -6.05 1.03 -5.87
N ILE A 68 -5.48 0.54 -6.95
CA ILE A 68 -6.20 0.14 -8.16
C ILE A 68 -6.14 -1.40 -8.25
N PRO A 69 -7.25 -2.11 -8.01
CA PRO A 69 -7.27 -3.55 -8.18
C PRO A 69 -7.10 -3.92 -9.66
N VAL A 70 -6.19 -4.86 -9.94
CA VAL A 70 -5.97 -5.38 -11.28
C VAL A 70 -6.97 -6.54 -11.47
N ALA A 71 -7.97 -6.32 -12.34
CA ALA A 71 -9.05 -7.28 -12.61
C ALA A 71 -8.65 -8.34 -13.65
#